data_AF-A0A8J8PMZ8-F1
#
_entry.id   AF-A0A8J8PMZ8-F1
#
_cell.length_a   1.000
_cell.length_b   1.000
_cell.length_c   1.000
_cell.angle_alpha   90.00
_cell.angle_beta   90.00
_cell.angle_gamma   90.00
#
_symmetry.space_group_name_H-M   'P 1'
#
loop_
_entity.id
_entity.type
_entity.pdbx_description
1 polymer ?
#
loop_
_entity_poly.entity_id
_entity_poly.type
_entity_poly.pdbx_seq_one_letter_code
_entity_poly.pdbx_strand_id
1 'polypeptide(L)'
;SKRNIEVELNDNEANSMNISDEEAIELAKLGLRIEEHYGKPMDIEWAIDADLKFPDNVFIVQARPETFWSSKNKASKKEVKEEEIKGPAKVLIRGLPASPGIAYGKAKVILDIKDPKVKEFQKGEILVTKMTDPDWVPLMKIAGAIITDEGGMTSHAAIVSRELGIPAIVGSRDGTKLIKDEQMITVDAIRGIVYEGKVLPSEEVSEEEKKPSVSQGLSREVLLSLYPVTATKIYMNLGEPDVIDKYLDLPFDGIGLM
;
A
#
# COMPACT_ATOMS: atom_id res chain seq x y z
N SER A 1 -31.41 9.54 -16.52
CA SER A 1 -29.94 9.39 -16.49
C SER A 1 -29.34 10.73 -16.14
N LYS A 2 -29.03 10.98 -14.86
CA LYS A 2 -28.27 12.17 -14.46
C LYS A 2 -26.83 11.90 -14.89
N ARG A 3 -26.28 12.74 -15.76
CA ARG A 3 -24.88 12.65 -16.19
C ARG A 3 -24.00 13.16 -15.06
N ASN A 4 -22.86 12.52 -14.83
CA ASN A 4 -21.84 13.06 -13.95
C ASN A 4 -21.32 14.37 -14.57
N ILE A 5 -21.21 15.41 -13.74
CA ILE A 5 -20.70 16.72 -14.14
C ILE A 5 -19.41 16.92 -13.37
N GLU A 6 -18.34 17.22 -14.09
CA GLU A 6 -17.07 17.63 -13.49
C GLU A 6 -17.18 19.11 -13.11
N VAL A 7 -16.85 19.42 -11.86
CA VAL A 7 -16.94 20.78 -11.30
C VAL A 7 -15.57 21.13 -10.75
N GLU A 8 -14.99 22.22 -11.24
CA GLU A 8 -13.78 22.80 -10.65
C GLU A 8 -14.15 23.45 -9.31
N LEU A 9 -13.57 22.95 -8.23
CA LEU A 9 -13.69 23.54 -6.90
C LEU A 9 -12.67 24.65 -6.75
N ASN A 10 -13.03 25.71 -6.03
CA ASN A 10 -12.04 26.70 -5.62
C ASN A 10 -11.16 26.16 -4.47
N ASP A 11 -10.01 26.79 -4.21
CA ASP A 11 -9.06 26.33 -3.19
C ASP A 11 -9.69 26.20 -1.79
N ASN A 12 -10.67 27.03 -1.45
CA ASN A 12 -11.33 26.98 -0.15
C ASN A 12 -12.28 25.77 -0.06
N GLU A 13 -13.04 25.50 -1.11
CA GLU A 13 -13.95 24.35 -1.20
C GLU A 13 -13.17 23.03 -1.23
N ALA A 14 -12.08 22.97 -2.01
CA ALA A 14 -11.23 21.78 -2.11
C ALA A 14 -10.54 21.40 -0.78
N ASN A 15 -10.27 22.40 0.08
CA ASN A 15 -9.67 22.18 1.40
C ASN A 15 -10.71 22.10 2.54
N SER A 16 -12.00 22.24 2.23
CA SER A 16 -13.07 22.15 3.23
C SER A 16 -13.35 20.69 3.62
N MET A 17 -13.87 20.49 4.83
CA MET A 17 -14.31 19.15 5.23
C MET A 17 -15.58 18.78 4.47
N ASN A 18 -15.62 17.56 3.95
CA ASN A 18 -16.75 17.04 3.17
C ASN A 18 -17.98 16.68 4.03
N ILE A 19 -17.85 16.70 5.35
CA ILE A 19 -18.90 16.36 6.32
C ILE A 19 -18.84 17.33 7.51
N SER A 20 -19.97 17.50 8.20
CA SER A 20 -20.06 18.27 9.43
C SER A 20 -19.46 17.53 10.64
N ASP A 21 -19.16 18.28 11.70
CA ASP A 21 -18.66 17.70 12.96
C ASP A 21 -19.67 16.69 13.56
N GLU A 22 -20.98 16.94 13.44
CA GLU A 22 -22.02 16.05 13.96
C GLU A 22 -22.04 14.70 13.20
N GLU A 23 -21.90 14.74 11.87
CA GLU A 23 -21.80 13.55 11.02
C GLU A 23 -20.50 12.78 11.28
N ALA A 24 -19.38 13.49 11.44
CA ALA A 24 -18.10 12.87 11.78
C ALA A 24 -18.16 12.13 13.12
N ILE A 25 -18.80 12.72 14.14
CA ILE A 25 -19.00 12.10 15.45
C ILE A 25 -19.90 10.86 15.34
N GLU A 26 -20.98 10.91 14.58
CA GLU A 26 -21.86 9.75 14.41
C GLU A 26 -21.17 8.61 13.65
N LEU A 27 -20.42 8.93 12.60
CA LEU A 27 -19.60 7.96 11.87
C LEU A 27 -18.57 7.29 12.79
N ALA A 28 -17.90 8.05 13.66
CA ALA A 28 -16.97 7.50 14.65
C ALA A 28 -17.65 6.54 15.63
N LYS A 29 -18.86 6.87 16.10
CA LYS A 29 -19.65 5.96 16.96
C LYS A 29 -20.05 4.68 16.23
N LEU A 30 -20.40 4.76 14.94
CA LEU A 30 -20.71 3.58 14.13
C LEU A 30 -19.45 2.71 13.95
N GLY A 31 -18.30 3.32 13.69
CA GLY A 31 -17.01 2.63 13.62
C GLY A 31 -16.68 1.85 14.90
N LEU A 32 -16.84 2.48 16.07
CA LEU A 32 -16.65 1.83 17.37
C LEU A 32 -17.60 0.64 17.59
N ARG A 33 -18.90 0.80 17.25
CA ARG A 33 -19.89 -0.29 17.34
C ARG A 33 -19.54 -1.47 16.43
N ILE A 34 -19.03 -1.19 15.22
CA ILE A 34 -18.59 -2.21 14.27
C ILE A 34 -17.36 -2.96 14.81
N GLU A 35 -16.35 -2.23 15.31
CA GLU A 35 -15.16 -2.83 15.91
C GLU A 35 -15.52 -3.71 17.12
N GLU A 36 -16.41 -3.23 18.00
CA GLU A 36 -16.91 -3.99 19.15
C GLU A 36 -17.64 -5.27 18.70
N HIS A 37 -18.49 -5.17 17.67
CA HIS A 37 -19.24 -6.31 17.14
C HIS A 37 -18.33 -7.42 16.57
N TYR A 38 -17.29 -7.03 15.82
CA TYR A 38 -16.38 -7.99 15.17
C TYR A 38 -15.16 -8.38 16.03
N GLY A 39 -14.93 -7.68 17.15
CA GLY A 39 -13.81 -7.91 18.06
C GLY A 39 -12.42 -7.69 17.44
N LYS A 40 -12.34 -6.93 16.35
CA LYS A 40 -11.10 -6.67 15.60
C LYS A 40 -11.22 -5.35 14.82
N PRO A 41 -10.10 -4.71 14.43
CA PRO A 41 -10.12 -3.53 13.57
C PRO A 41 -10.81 -3.82 12.23
N MET A 42 -11.66 -2.90 11.80
CA MET A 42 -12.45 -3.02 10.58
C MET A 42 -12.17 -1.83 9.64
N ASP A 43 -12.01 -2.14 8.35
CA ASP A 43 -12.04 -1.18 7.26
C ASP A 43 -13.51 -0.97 6.86
N ILE A 44 -13.98 0.28 6.90
CA ILE A 44 -15.39 0.64 6.65
C ILE A 44 -15.49 1.63 5.49
N GLU A 45 -16.49 1.41 4.64
CA GLU A 45 -16.93 2.39 3.64
C GLU A 45 -18.28 2.95 4.08
N TRP A 46 -18.48 4.25 3.88
CA TRP A 46 -19.65 4.98 4.34
C TRP A 46 -20.15 5.96 3.29
N ALA A 47 -21.39 6.39 3.45
CA ALA A 47 -22.03 7.39 2.59
C ALA A 47 -22.87 8.35 3.44
N ILE A 48 -22.97 9.60 2.97
CA ILE A 48 -23.90 10.60 3.49
C ILE A 48 -24.96 10.85 2.43
N ASP A 49 -26.22 10.62 2.77
CA ASP A 49 -27.35 10.93 1.88
C ASP A 49 -27.77 12.39 2.06
N ALA A 50 -27.47 13.21 1.05
CA ALA A 50 -27.80 14.64 1.07
C ALA A 50 -29.32 14.94 1.08
N ASP A 51 -30.16 13.98 0.70
CA ASP A 51 -31.62 14.13 0.71
C ASP A 51 -32.23 13.86 2.10
N LEU A 52 -31.46 13.24 3.01
CA LEU A 52 -31.87 12.95 4.38
C LEU A 52 -31.25 13.94 5.38
N LYS A 53 -31.91 14.09 6.53
CA LYS A 53 -31.41 14.96 7.60
C LYS A 53 -30.63 14.14 8.61
N PHE A 54 -29.57 14.73 9.16
CA PHE A 54 -28.90 14.20 10.34
C PHE A 54 -29.92 13.96 11.48
N PRO A 55 -29.84 12.82 12.20
CA PRO A 55 -28.81 11.77 12.11
C PRO A 55 -29.09 10.64 11.09
N ASP A 56 -30.21 10.66 10.39
CA ASP A 56 -30.65 9.56 9.52
C ASP A 56 -29.91 9.49 8.17
N ASN A 57 -29.02 10.43 7.91
CA ASN A 57 -28.29 10.54 6.65
C ASN A 57 -26.96 9.78 6.62
N VAL A 58 -26.51 9.19 7.73
CA VAL A 58 -25.21 8.51 7.83
C VAL A 58 -25.36 7.00 7.62
N PHE A 59 -24.75 6.45 6.58
CA PHE A 59 -24.84 5.04 6.23
C PHE A 59 -23.48 4.36 6.19
N ILE A 60 -23.42 3.12 6.65
CA ILE A 60 -22.29 2.21 6.42
C ILE A 60 -22.65 1.33 5.22
N VAL A 61 -21.83 1.37 4.18
CA VAL A 61 -22.07 0.61 2.93
C VAL A 61 -21.23 -0.66 2.85
N GLN A 62 -20.09 -0.70 3.54
CA GLN A 62 -19.25 -1.90 3.66
C GLN A 62 -18.52 -1.91 5.00
N ALA A 63 -18.31 -3.10 5.55
CA ALA A 63 -17.39 -3.33 6.66
C ALA A 63 -16.65 -4.65 6.42
N ARG A 64 -15.31 -4.62 6.44
CA ARG A 64 -14.48 -5.82 6.29
C ARG A 64 -13.30 -5.79 7.27
N PRO A 65 -12.78 -6.95 7.70
CA PRO A 65 -11.59 -6.99 8.55
C PRO A 65 -10.43 -6.22 7.93
N GLU A 66 -9.75 -5.41 8.74
CA GLU A 66 -8.53 -4.74 8.32
C GLU A 66 -7.38 -5.77 8.22
N THR A 67 -6.74 -5.87 7.05
CA THR A 67 -5.80 -6.96 6.74
C THR A 67 -4.33 -6.56 6.80
N PHE A 68 -3.98 -5.26 6.83
CA PHE A 68 -2.60 -4.80 6.65
C PHE A 68 -1.97 -4.30 7.96
N TRP A 69 -2.68 -3.53 8.78
CA TRP A 69 -2.21 -3.00 10.06
C TRP A 69 -2.36 -3.98 11.23
N SER A 70 -3.29 -4.93 11.17
CA SER A 70 -3.40 -6.01 12.16
C SER A 70 -2.14 -6.89 12.24
N SER A 71 -1.31 -6.91 11.19
CA SER A 71 0.02 -7.52 11.19
C SER A 71 1.07 -6.76 12.03
N LYS A 72 0.90 -5.45 12.25
CA LYS A 72 1.79 -4.64 13.10
C LYS A 72 1.59 -4.89 14.59
N ASN A 73 0.39 -5.30 15.03
CA ASN A 73 0.09 -5.45 16.46
C ASN A 73 0.74 -6.68 17.15
N LYS A 74 1.46 -7.53 16.40
CA LYS A 74 2.30 -8.59 16.99
C LYS A 74 3.80 -8.43 16.73
N ALA A 75 4.21 -7.48 15.88
CA ALA A 75 5.59 -7.06 15.82
C ALA A 75 5.77 -5.92 16.83
N SER A 76 6.45 -6.23 17.94
CA SER A 76 6.98 -5.26 18.90
C SER A 76 7.20 -3.89 18.27
N LYS A 77 6.65 -2.83 18.89
CA LYS A 77 7.00 -1.43 18.63
C LYS A 77 8.53 -1.30 18.59
N LYS A 78 9.14 -1.49 17.42
CA LYS A 78 10.42 -0.88 17.12
C LYS A 78 10.06 0.55 16.82
N GLU A 79 10.24 1.40 17.83
CA GLU A 79 10.44 2.82 17.62
C GLU A 79 11.40 2.95 16.43
N VAL A 80 10.89 3.47 15.32
CA VAL A 80 11.72 3.83 14.19
C VAL A 80 12.57 4.98 14.71
N LYS A 81 13.79 4.67 15.15
CA LYS A 81 14.80 5.69 15.39
C LYS A 81 14.93 6.47 14.08
N GLU A 82 14.79 7.79 14.18
CA GLU A 82 15.18 8.71 13.12
C GLU A 82 16.68 8.56 12.88
N GLU A 83 17.06 7.58 12.08
CA GLU A 83 18.42 7.46 11.59
C GLU A 83 18.59 8.47 10.46
N GLU A 84 19.29 9.55 10.80
CA GLU A 84 19.76 10.58 9.87
C GLU A 84 20.52 9.94 8.71
N ILE A 85 19.98 10.09 7.50
CA ILE A 85 20.67 9.78 6.26
C ILE A 85 21.80 10.80 6.09
N LYS A 86 23.06 10.39 6.30
CA LYS A 86 24.22 11.23 6.01
C LYS A 86 24.65 11.12 4.55
N GLY A 87 24.28 12.16 3.81
CA GLY A 87 24.74 12.51 2.47
C GLY A 87 23.90 13.70 1.99
N PRO A 88 24.34 14.53 1.01
CA PRO A 88 23.53 15.61 0.46
C PRO A 88 22.43 15.03 -0.44
N ALA A 89 21.57 14.16 0.10
CA ALA A 89 20.48 13.55 -0.62
C ALA A 89 19.37 14.60 -0.79
N LYS A 90 19.29 15.19 -1.98
CA LYS A 90 18.25 16.15 -2.31
C LYS A 90 16.90 15.45 -2.30
N VAL A 91 16.04 15.86 -1.37
CA VAL A 91 14.64 15.42 -1.34
C VAL A 91 13.91 16.02 -2.54
N LEU A 92 13.27 15.16 -3.34
CA LEU A 92 12.48 15.57 -4.51
C LEU A 92 11.03 15.83 -4.13
N ILE A 93 10.40 14.87 -3.42
CA ILE A 93 9.01 14.97 -2.98
C ILE A 93 8.80 14.29 -1.62
N ARG A 94 7.66 14.63 -1.00
CA ARG A 94 7.09 13.92 0.15
C ARG A 94 5.63 13.60 -0.14
N GLY A 95 5.14 12.47 0.35
CA GLY A 95 3.75 12.06 0.22
C GLY A 95 3.35 11.08 1.32
N LEU A 96 2.17 10.48 1.17
CA LEU A 96 1.64 9.52 2.13
C LEU A 96 2.27 8.14 1.90
N PRO A 97 2.85 7.50 2.94
CA PRO A 97 3.44 6.17 2.83
C PRO A 97 2.33 5.12 2.71
N ALA A 98 1.91 4.84 1.47
CA ALA A 98 0.79 3.96 1.19
C ALA A 98 1.16 2.49 1.39
N SER A 99 2.28 2.05 0.83
CA SER A 99 2.78 0.68 0.95
C SER A 99 4.27 0.71 1.31
N PRO A 100 4.69 0.09 2.42
CA PRO A 100 6.04 0.24 2.95
C PRO A 100 7.09 -0.46 2.07
N GLY A 101 8.32 0.04 2.12
CA GLY A 101 9.48 -0.54 1.47
C GLY A 101 10.41 0.51 0.87
N ILE A 102 11.55 0.07 0.35
CA ILE A 102 12.54 0.95 -0.26
C ILE A 102 12.87 0.41 -1.65
N ALA A 103 12.84 1.27 -2.66
CA ALA A 103 13.22 0.93 -4.01
C ALA A 103 14.13 2.01 -4.60
N TYR A 104 15.10 1.56 -5.41
CA TYR A 104 15.95 2.44 -6.21
C TYR A 104 15.81 2.05 -7.68
N GLY A 105 15.53 3.02 -8.53
CA GLY A 105 15.31 2.77 -9.94
C GLY A 105 15.20 4.03 -10.78
N LYS A 106 15.09 3.81 -12.08
CA LYS A 106 14.84 4.86 -13.06
C LYS A 106 13.37 5.28 -12.98
N ALA A 107 13.09 6.57 -12.80
CA ALA A 107 11.74 7.10 -12.82
C ALA A 107 11.20 7.10 -14.25
N LYS A 108 9.99 6.58 -14.44
CA LYS A 108 9.24 6.71 -15.69
C LYS A 108 7.97 7.49 -15.40
N VAL A 109 7.89 8.71 -15.94
CA VAL A 109 6.71 9.58 -15.77
C VAL A 109 5.73 9.28 -16.89
N ILE A 110 4.60 8.66 -16.53
CA ILE A 110 3.56 8.22 -17.46
C ILE A 110 2.23 8.78 -16.95
N LEU A 111 1.62 9.68 -17.72
CA LEU A 111 0.37 10.36 -17.32
C LEU A 111 -0.89 9.67 -17.83
N ASP A 112 -0.78 8.87 -18.88
CA ASP A 112 -1.88 8.12 -19.49
C ASP A 112 -1.40 6.71 -19.83
N ILE A 113 -2.22 5.70 -19.55
CA ILE A 113 -1.94 4.29 -19.84
C ILE A 113 -1.80 4.00 -21.35
N LYS A 114 -2.27 4.91 -22.21
CA LYS A 114 -2.13 4.84 -23.67
C LYS A 114 -0.81 5.43 -24.18
N ASP A 115 0.00 6.01 -23.31
CA ASP A 115 1.30 6.58 -23.67
C ASP A 115 2.23 5.47 -24.24
N PRO A 116 2.91 5.69 -25.38
CA PRO A 116 3.91 4.77 -25.90
C PRO A 116 4.95 4.31 -24.87
N LYS A 117 5.29 5.15 -23.90
CA LYS A 117 6.23 4.85 -22.82
C LYS A 117 5.84 3.64 -21.98
N VAL A 118 4.55 3.28 -21.91
CA VAL A 118 4.08 2.09 -21.19
C VAL A 118 4.71 0.82 -21.75
N LYS A 119 4.94 0.75 -23.07
CA LYS A 119 5.59 -0.40 -23.72
C LYS A 119 7.09 -0.46 -23.47
N GLU A 120 7.69 0.68 -23.15
CA GLU A 120 9.13 0.80 -22.86
C GLU A 120 9.45 0.62 -21.38
N PHE A 121 8.42 0.57 -20.52
CA PHE A 121 8.58 0.44 -19.08
C PHE A 121 9.20 -0.91 -18.73
N GLN A 122 10.26 -0.89 -17.94
CA GLN A 122 11.03 -2.08 -17.58
C GLN A 122 10.76 -2.49 -16.14
N LYS A 123 10.95 -3.79 -15.87
CA LYS A 123 10.79 -4.33 -14.52
C LYS A 123 11.78 -3.64 -13.56
N GLY A 124 11.27 -3.18 -12.42
CA GLY A 124 12.04 -2.48 -11.39
C GLY A 124 12.15 -0.97 -11.58
N GLU A 125 11.63 -0.40 -12.68
CA GLU A 125 11.52 1.05 -12.83
C GLU A 125 10.48 1.64 -11.86
N ILE A 126 10.63 2.92 -11.53
CA ILE A 126 9.75 3.62 -10.61
C ILE A 126 8.65 4.29 -11.43
N LEU A 127 7.41 3.84 -11.24
CA LEU A 127 6.26 4.42 -11.91
C LEU A 127 5.86 5.73 -11.23
N VAL A 128 5.83 6.83 -11.98
CA VAL A 128 5.34 8.13 -11.51
C VAL A 128 4.15 8.53 -12.37
N THR A 129 2.98 8.72 -11.74
CA THR A 129 1.74 9.11 -12.45
C THR A 129 0.86 10.02 -11.59
N LYS A 130 -0.26 10.49 -12.14
CA LYS A 130 -1.22 11.30 -11.37
C LYS A 130 -2.09 10.45 -10.47
N MET A 131 -2.74 9.45 -11.08
CA MET A 131 -3.65 8.52 -10.43
C MET A 131 -3.59 7.19 -11.19
N THR A 132 -3.94 6.10 -10.51
CA THR A 132 -4.07 4.78 -11.14
C THR A 132 -5.51 4.31 -11.11
N ASP A 133 -5.89 3.52 -12.09
CA ASP A 133 -7.13 2.74 -12.17
C ASP A 133 -6.76 1.26 -12.49
N PRO A 134 -7.74 0.34 -12.62
CA PRO A 134 -7.46 -1.08 -12.86
C PRO A 134 -6.62 -1.38 -14.10
N ASP A 135 -6.61 -0.52 -15.13
CA ASP A 135 -5.83 -0.73 -16.34
C ASP A 135 -4.32 -0.57 -16.09
N TRP A 136 -3.92 0.06 -14.98
CA TRP A 136 -2.53 0.22 -14.57
C TRP A 136 -1.94 -1.04 -13.92
N VAL A 137 -2.77 -1.97 -13.45
CA VAL A 137 -2.33 -3.14 -12.67
C VAL A 137 -1.21 -3.96 -13.35
N PRO A 138 -1.23 -4.21 -14.68
CA PRO A 138 -0.12 -4.90 -15.34
C PRO A 138 1.21 -4.18 -15.20
N LEU A 139 1.20 -2.84 -15.29
CA LEU A 139 2.38 -2.00 -15.16
C LEU A 139 2.84 -1.93 -13.70
N MET A 140 1.89 -1.80 -12.77
CA MET A 140 2.16 -1.80 -11.33
C MET A 140 2.91 -3.07 -10.92
N LYS A 141 2.48 -4.26 -11.37
CA LYS A 141 3.10 -5.55 -11.04
C LYS A 141 4.60 -5.65 -11.34
N ILE A 142 5.09 -4.89 -12.31
CA ILE A 142 6.51 -4.89 -12.69
C ILE A 142 7.27 -3.68 -12.18
N ALA A 143 6.59 -2.68 -11.61
CA ALA A 143 7.23 -1.50 -11.04
C ALA A 143 8.05 -1.84 -9.78
N GLY A 144 9.18 -1.17 -9.62
CA GLY A 144 10.00 -1.24 -8.40
C GLY A 144 9.41 -0.44 -7.26
N ALA A 145 8.75 0.69 -7.57
CA ALA A 145 7.88 1.43 -6.67
C ALA A 145 6.91 2.31 -7.47
N ILE A 146 5.90 2.83 -6.78
CA ILE A 146 4.83 3.63 -7.38
C ILE A 146 4.71 4.96 -6.65
N ILE A 147 4.63 6.05 -7.41
CA ILE A 147 4.42 7.41 -6.92
C ILE A 147 3.19 7.99 -7.63
N THR A 148 2.19 8.43 -6.87
CA THR A 148 1.02 9.13 -7.42
C THR A 148 0.87 10.53 -6.84
N ASP A 149 0.56 11.50 -7.69
CA ASP A 149 0.28 12.88 -7.24
C ASP A 149 -1.00 12.98 -6.44
N GLU A 150 -2.01 12.20 -6.82
CA GLU A 150 -3.33 12.19 -6.23
C GLU A 150 -3.58 10.87 -5.50
N GLY A 151 -4.63 10.86 -4.68
CA GLY A 151 -5.05 9.70 -3.90
C GLY A 151 -4.59 9.74 -2.44
N GLY A 152 -5.44 9.18 -1.58
CA GLY A 152 -5.16 8.98 -0.16
C GLY A 152 -4.77 7.54 0.18
N MET A 153 -4.70 7.25 1.48
CA MET A 153 -4.35 5.91 2.00
C MET A 153 -5.33 4.79 1.60
N THR A 154 -6.52 5.15 1.11
CA THR A 154 -7.59 4.27 0.62
C THR A 154 -7.77 4.33 -0.89
N SER A 155 -6.87 5.02 -1.61
CA SER A 155 -6.91 5.10 -3.07
C SER A 155 -6.60 3.75 -3.73
N HIS A 156 -6.97 3.61 -5.01
CA HIS A 156 -6.64 2.44 -5.82
C HIS A 156 -5.14 2.11 -5.78
N ALA A 157 -4.28 3.12 -5.99
CA ALA A 157 -2.83 2.96 -5.92
C ALA A 157 -2.38 2.41 -4.57
N ALA A 158 -2.93 2.93 -3.46
CA ALA A 158 -2.57 2.50 -2.12
C ALA A 158 -3.00 1.05 -1.82
N ILE A 159 -4.24 0.69 -2.18
CA ILE A 159 -4.79 -0.65 -1.92
C ILE A 159 -4.03 -1.70 -2.74
N VAL A 160 -3.93 -1.50 -4.05
CA VAL A 160 -3.31 -2.50 -4.95
C VAL A 160 -1.81 -2.63 -4.68
N SER A 161 -1.11 -1.53 -4.37
CA SER A 161 0.33 -1.61 -4.06
C SER A 161 0.60 -2.40 -2.79
N ARG A 162 -0.27 -2.29 -1.77
CA ARG A 162 -0.19 -3.11 -0.55
C ARG A 162 -0.40 -4.58 -0.85
N GLU A 163 -1.42 -4.91 -1.63
CA GLU A 163 -1.72 -6.29 -2.02
C GLU A 163 -0.58 -6.94 -2.83
N LEU A 164 0.09 -6.16 -3.67
CA LEU A 164 1.23 -6.61 -4.46
C LEU A 164 2.58 -6.55 -3.73
N GLY A 165 2.63 -5.98 -2.52
CA GLY A 165 3.86 -5.78 -1.76
C GLY A 165 4.85 -4.81 -2.41
N ILE A 166 4.35 -3.86 -3.19
CA ILE A 166 5.18 -2.89 -3.94
C ILE A 166 5.26 -1.59 -3.14
N PRO A 167 6.45 -1.02 -2.92
CA PRO A 167 6.59 0.25 -2.23
C PRO A 167 5.80 1.35 -2.95
N ALA A 168 5.00 2.12 -2.21
CA ALA A 168 4.16 3.15 -2.81
C ALA A 168 4.02 4.40 -1.95
N ILE A 169 4.13 5.56 -2.60
CA ILE A 169 3.84 6.88 -2.05
C ILE A 169 2.71 7.48 -2.86
N VAL A 170 1.64 7.90 -2.19
CA VAL A 170 0.47 8.52 -2.83
C VAL A 170 0.28 9.94 -2.32
N GLY A 171 -0.44 10.76 -3.08
CA GLY A 171 -0.71 12.15 -2.67
C GLY A 171 0.56 13.02 -2.67
N SER A 172 1.51 12.79 -3.58
CA SER A 172 2.73 13.61 -3.68
C SER A 172 2.48 15.03 -4.20
N ARG A 173 1.29 15.29 -4.74
CA ARG A 173 0.81 16.54 -5.36
C ARG A 173 1.56 16.97 -6.63
N ASP A 174 2.88 17.08 -6.56
CA ASP A 174 3.74 17.60 -7.63
C ASP A 174 4.84 16.62 -8.09
N GLY A 175 4.72 15.34 -7.76
CA GLY A 175 5.63 14.27 -8.19
C GLY A 175 5.82 14.19 -9.70
N THR A 176 4.74 14.24 -10.49
CA THR A 176 4.84 14.21 -11.96
C THR A 176 5.53 15.44 -12.56
N LYS A 177 5.61 16.55 -11.81
CA LYS A 177 6.26 17.79 -12.26
C LYS A 177 7.71 17.90 -11.79
N LEU A 178 7.99 17.44 -10.56
CA LEU A 178 9.29 17.58 -9.91
C LEU A 178 10.25 16.45 -10.27
N ILE A 179 9.73 15.24 -10.52
CA ILE A 179 10.53 14.10 -10.95
C ILE A 179 10.61 14.13 -12.48
N LYS A 180 11.84 14.10 -13.01
CA LYS A 180 12.06 14.04 -14.46
C LYS A 180 11.98 12.60 -14.94
N ASP A 181 11.47 12.45 -16.15
CA ASP A 181 11.54 11.16 -16.84
C ASP A 181 13.01 10.71 -16.94
N GLU A 182 13.23 9.42 -16.77
CA GLU A 182 14.54 8.77 -16.78
C GLU A 182 15.48 9.13 -15.61
N GLN A 183 15.01 9.89 -14.62
CA GLN A 183 15.80 10.29 -13.47
C GLN A 183 16.00 9.12 -12.49
N MET A 184 17.23 8.89 -12.05
CA MET A 184 17.50 7.89 -11.00
C MET A 184 17.06 8.42 -9.64
N ILE A 185 16.16 7.71 -8.97
CA ILE A 185 15.59 8.11 -7.68
C ILE A 185 15.55 6.95 -6.69
N THR A 186 15.56 7.29 -5.40
CA THR A 186 15.28 6.35 -4.31
C THR A 186 13.95 6.70 -3.68
N VAL A 187 13.06 5.71 -3.57
CA VAL A 187 11.76 5.82 -2.91
C VAL A 187 11.86 5.16 -1.55
N ASP A 188 11.78 5.95 -0.48
CA ASP A 188 11.57 5.47 0.90
C ASP A 188 10.08 5.59 1.21
N ALA A 189 9.32 4.53 0.89
CA ALA A 189 7.89 4.46 1.15
C ALA A 189 7.55 4.12 2.62
N ILE A 190 8.56 3.88 3.47
CA ILE A 190 8.38 3.76 4.92
C ILE A 190 8.15 5.15 5.51
N ARG A 191 8.96 6.13 5.06
CA ARG A 191 8.88 7.54 5.51
C ARG A 191 8.05 8.43 4.58
N GLY A 192 7.70 7.95 3.39
CA GLY A 192 6.98 8.72 2.39
C GLY A 192 7.84 9.79 1.72
N ILE A 193 9.14 9.51 1.50
CA ILE A 193 10.11 10.46 0.96
C ILE A 193 10.77 9.90 -0.30
N VAL A 194 10.96 10.75 -1.31
CA VAL A 194 11.72 10.42 -2.52
C VAL A 194 12.97 11.27 -2.59
N TYR A 195 14.09 10.63 -2.87
CA TYR A 195 15.40 11.26 -2.99
C TYR A 195 15.93 11.18 -4.42
N GLU A 196 16.71 12.19 -4.80
CA GLU A 196 17.51 12.15 -6.02
C GLU A 196 18.71 11.20 -5.85
N GLY A 197 18.93 10.35 -6.85
CA GLY A 197 20.04 9.41 -6.88
C GLY A 197 19.84 8.19 -5.97
N LYS A 198 20.92 7.42 -5.78
CA LYS A 198 20.92 6.23 -4.92
C LYS A 198 21.20 6.64 -3.48
N VAL A 199 20.21 6.46 -2.61
CA VAL A 199 20.34 6.69 -1.18
C VAL A 199 20.18 5.34 -0.51
N LEU A 200 21.26 4.81 0.04
CA LEU A 200 21.19 3.65 0.91
C LEU A 200 20.88 4.16 2.31
N PRO A 201 19.84 3.65 2.99
CA PRO A 201 19.84 3.68 4.45
C PRO A 201 21.16 3.06 4.90
N SER A 202 21.88 3.71 5.81
CA SER A 202 23.13 3.17 6.34
C SER A 202 22.83 1.85 7.05
N GLU A 203 23.14 0.76 6.39
CA GLU A 203 23.19 -0.56 6.99
C GLU A 203 24.50 -0.66 7.81
N GLU A 204 24.42 -0.70 9.14
CA GLU A 204 25.22 -1.70 9.84
C GLU A 204 24.53 -3.05 9.59
N VAL A 205 24.66 -3.56 8.37
CA VAL A 205 24.57 -4.99 8.11
C VAL A 205 26.00 -5.47 8.19
N SER A 206 26.34 -5.92 9.39
CA SER A 206 27.47 -6.81 9.59
C SER A 206 27.33 -7.96 8.60
N GLU A 207 28.42 -8.22 7.88
CA GLU A 207 28.59 -9.37 7.01
C GLU A 207 28.53 -10.66 7.84
N GLU A 208 27.34 -11.11 8.22
CA GLU A 208 27.12 -12.48 8.68
C GLU A 208 25.96 -13.11 7.91
N GLU A 209 26.37 -13.94 6.95
CA GLU A 209 25.62 -15.01 6.28
C GLU A 209 24.40 -14.63 5.46
N LYS A 210 24.61 -14.62 4.13
CA LYS A 210 23.58 -14.84 3.11
C LYS A 210 22.78 -16.11 3.43
N LYS A 211 21.59 -15.95 4.03
CA LYS A 211 20.48 -16.89 3.88
C LYS A 211 19.35 -16.18 3.13
N PRO A 212 18.69 -16.85 2.18
CA PRO A 212 17.65 -16.24 1.39
C PRO A 212 16.48 -15.91 2.32
N SER A 213 16.20 -14.62 2.47
CA SER A 213 15.02 -14.11 3.17
C SER A 213 13.79 -14.42 2.31
N VAL A 214 13.12 -15.51 2.66
CA VAL A 214 11.80 -15.86 2.13
C VAL A 214 10.75 -14.99 2.83
N SER A 215 9.73 -14.61 2.05
CA SER A 215 8.44 -13.99 2.40
C SER A 215 8.20 -13.65 3.88
N GLN A 216 7.76 -12.41 4.14
CA GLN A 216 7.06 -12.03 5.36
C GLN A 216 5.75 -12.83 5.50
N GLY A 217 5.86 -14.09 5.89
CA GLY A 217 4.78 -14.89 6.46
C GLY A 217 4.74 -14.67 7.96
N LEU A 218 3.54 -14.70 8.53
CA LEU A 218 3.32 -14.82 9.96
C LEU A 218 4.28 -15.89 10.53
N SER A 219 4.90 -15.64 11.69
CA SER A 219 5.80 -16.63 12.28
C SER A 219 5.09 -17.98 12.42
N ARG A 220 5.83 -19.09 12.31
CA ARG A 220 5.26 -20.44 12.38
C ARG A 220 4.34 -20.64 13.58
N GLU A 221 4.68 -20.07 14.74
CA GLU A 221 3.84 -20.08 15.93
C GLU A 221 2.49 -19.35 15.74
N VAL A 222 2.49 -18.23 15.01
CA VAL A 222 1.27 -17.49 14.70
C VAL A 222 0.44 -18.19 13.62
N LEU A 223 1.07 -18.79 12.61
CA LEU A 223 0.36 -19.64 11.64
C LEU A 223 -0.31 -20.83 12.33
N LEU A 224 0.40 -21.54 13.20
CA LEU A 224 -0.17 -22.65 13.97
C LEU A 224 -1.37 -22.24 14.84
N SER A 225 -1.43 -20.97 15.28
CA SER A 225 -2.59 -20.45 16.03
C SER A 225 -3.80 -20.12 15.15
N LEU A 226 -3.60 -19.86 13.87
CA LEU A 226 -4.66 -19.52 12.90
C LEU A 226 -5.21 -20.76 12.18
N TYR A 227 -4.44 -21.85 12.15
CA TYR A 227 -4.83 -23.12 11.54
C TYR A 227 -5.32 -24.10 12.61
N PRO A 228 -6.55 -24.65 12.47
CA PRO A 228 -7.05 -25.62 13.43
C PRO A 228 -6.20 -26.90 13.38
N VAL A 229 -6.03 -27.56 14.53
CA VAL A 229 -5.47 -28.91 14.57
C VAL A 229 -6.43 -29.84 13.83
N THR A 230 -6.01 -30.32 12.65
CA THR A 230 -6.78 -31.27 11.86
C THR A 230 -6.45 -32.71 12.25
N ALA A 231 -7.45 -33.59 12.22
CA ALA A 231 -7.23 -35.04 12.37
C ALA A 231 -6.58 -35.66 11.12
N THR A 232 -6.54 -34.92 10.02
CA THR A 232 -6.03 -35.35 8.72
C THR A 232 -4.86 -34.48 8.30
N LYS A 233 -3.84 -35.09 7.69
CA LYS A 233 -2.70 -34.38 7.12
C LYS A 233 -3.11 -33.53 5.92
N ILE A 234 -2.57 -32.32 5.82
CA ILE A 234 -2.77 -31.38 4.72
C ILE A 234 -1.51 -31.40 3.85
N TYR A 235 -1.65 -31.80 2.58
CA TYR A 235 -0.55 -31.85 1.62
C TYR A 235 -0.69 -30.76 0.56
N MET A 236 0.43 -30.20 0.09
CA MET A 236 0.47 -29.22 -1.00
C MET A 236 0.71 -29.91 -2.35
N ASN A 237 0.05 -29.42 -3.40
CA ASN A 237 0.38 -29.78 -4.78
C ASN A 237 1.39 -28.77 -5.33
N LEU A 238 2.56 -29.24 -5.75
CA LEU A 238 3.65 -28.39 -6.21
C LEU A 238 4.04 -28.75 -7.65
N GLY A 239 3.53 -28.00 -8.62
CA GLY A 239 3.79 -28.27 -10.04
C GLY A 239 5.16 -27.77 -10.56
N GLU A 240 5.88 -26.96 -9.79
CA GLU A 240 7.21 -26.46 -10.15
C GLU A 240 8.12 -26.53 -8.91
N PRO A 241 9.17 -27.36 -8.90
CA PRO A 241 10.02 -27.54 -7.72
C PRO A 241 10.74 -26.26 -7.27
N ASP A 242 11.08 -25.38 -8.22
CA ASP A 242 11.88 -24.18 -7.99
C ASP A 242 11.15 -23.10 -7.18
N VAL A 243 9.83 -23.22 -6.98
CA VAL A 243 9.06 -22.27 -6.18
C VAL A 243 8.84 -22.72 -4.74
N ILE A 244 9.37 -23.89 -4.32
CA ILE A 244 9.18 -24.42 -2.95
C ILE A 244 9.63 -23.44 -1.88
N ASP A 245 10.72 -22.71 -2.13
CA ASP A 245 11.27 -21.74 -1.18
C ASP A 245 10.22 -20.71 -0.76
N LYS A 246 9.31 -20.30 -1.66
CA LYS A 246 8.24 -19.35 -1.37
C LYS A 246 7.16 -19.86 -0.42
N TYR A 247 7.07 -21.18 -0.25
CA TYR A 247 5.98 -21.85 0.45
C TYR A 247 6.43 -22.60 1.68
N LEU A 248 7.74 -22.68 1.97
CA LEU A 248 8.30 -23.43 3.11
C LEU A 248 7.66 -23.10 4.46
N ASP A 249 7.22 -21.84 4.62
CA ASP A 249 6.64 -21.36 5.86
C ASP A 249 5.12 -21.62 5.98
N LEU A 250 4.47 -22.15 4.94
CA LEU A 250 3.05 -22.51 4.99
C LEU A 250 2.82 -23.77 5.85
N PRO A 251 1.71 -23.85 6.60
CA PRO A 251 1.43 -24.97 7.48
C PRO A 251 0.84 -26.16 6.69
N PHE A 252 1.70 -26.88 5.97
CA PHE A 252 1.39 -28.16 5.34
C PHE A 252 2.28 -29.29 5.89
N ASP A 253 1.77 -30.53 5.84
CA ASP A 253 2.43 -31.75 6.33
C ASP A 253 3.33 -32.43 5.28
N GLY A 254 3.34 -31.91 4.06
CA GLY A 254 4.27 -32.28 2.99
C GLY A 254 3.77 -31.93 1.59
N ILE A 255 4.49 -32.42 0.57
CA ILE A 255 4.03 -32.41 -0.82
C ILE A 255 3.28 -33.71 -1.11
N GLY A 256 2.03 -33.59 -1.55
CA GLY A 256 1.16 -34.73 -1.85
C GLY A 256 1.15 -35.10 -3.33
N LEU A 257 1.44 -34.12 -4.19
CA LEU A 257 1.51 -34.26 -5.63
C LEU A 257 2.58 -33.31 -6.17
N MET A 258 3.43 -33.82 -7.05
CA MET A 258 4.41 -33.06 -7.82
C MET A 258 4.00 -33.12 -9.29
#